data_AF-A0A9X0F9I5-F1
#
_entry.id   AF-A0A9X0F9I5-F1
#
_cell.length_a   1.000
_cell.length_b   1.000
_cell.length_c   1.000
_cell.angle_alpha   90.00
_cell.angle_beta   90.00
_cell.angle_gamma   90.00
#
_symmetry.space_group_name_H-M   'P 1'
#
loop_
_entity.id
_entity.type
_entity.pdbx_description
1 polymer ?
#
loop_
_entity_poly.entity_id
_entity_poly.type
_entity_poly.pdbx_seq_one_letter_code
_entity_poly.pdbx_strand_id
1 'polypeptide(L)' 'MDTHQDAQLVKDTIQQIRNVYGSHKKILFHSGQGSQFTSYTVTDFCKQQTIQQSMSAKGTVGIML' A
#
# COMPACT_ATOMS: atom_id res chain seq x y z
N MET A 1 -16.10 2.37 10.92
CA MET A 1 -14.73 2.74 10.55
C MET A 1 -14.71 2.85 9.03
N ASP A 2 -14.54 4.06 8.52
CA ASP A 2 -14.63 4.43 7.10
C ASP A 2 -13.44 3.89 6.30
N THR A 3 -13.39 2.57 6.14
CA THR A 3 -12.31 1.83 5.46
C THR A 3 -12.06 2.28 4.03
N HIS A 4 -13.04 2.92 3.38
CA HIS A 4 -12.88 3.47 2.04
C HIS A 4 -11.99 4.72 2.03
N GLN A 5 -12.15 5.64 2.99
CA GLN A 5 -11.31 6.84 3.09
C GLN A 5 -9.86 6.46 3.40
N ASP A 6 -9.66 5.52 4.33
CA ASP A 6 -8.34 5.01 4.68
C ASP A 6 -7.66 4.33 3.47
N ALA A 7 -8.41 3.58 2.66
CA ALA A 7 -7.90 2.97 1.43
C ALA A 7 -7.50 4.00 0.37
N GLN A 8 -8.22 5.12 0.24
CA GLN A 8 -7.82 6.20 -0.68
C GLN A 8 -6.51 6.84 -0.24
N LEU A 9 -6.35 7.15 1.06
CA LEU A 9 -5.11 7.71 1.60
C LEU A 9 -3.89 6.81 1.33
N VAL A 10 -4.05 5.48 1.45
CA VAL A 10 -2.99 4.52 1.12
C VAL A 10 -2.60 4.63 -0.36
N LYS A 11 -3.57 4.65 -1.27
CA LYS A 11 -3.29 4.77 -2.72
C LYS A 11 -2.60 6.08 -3.07
N ASP A 12 -3.08 7.20 -2.50
CA ASP A 12 -2.51 8.52 -2.76
C ASP A 12 -1.06 8.60 -2.29
N THR A 13 -0.77 8.06 -1.10
CA THR A 13 0.59 8.00 -0.55
C THR A 13 1.52 7.20 -1.45
N ILE A 14 1.08 6.01 -1.89
CA ILE A 14 1.84 5.16 -2.80
C ILE A 14 2.10 5.87 -4.14
N GLN A 15 1.09 6.56 -4.69
CA GLN A 15 1.22 7.29 -5.95
C GLN A 15 2.21 8.45 -5.83
N GLN A 16 2.19 9.20 -4.73
CA GLN A 16 3.14 10.27 -4.47
C GLN A 16 4.58 9.75 -4.44
N ILE A 17 4.82 8.62 -3.75
CA ILE A 17 6.14 7.99 -3.67
C ILE A 17 6.63 7.56 -5.06
N ARG A 18 5.76 6.96 -5.88
CA ARG A 18 6.11 6.65 -7.29
C ARG A 18 6.52 7.89 -8.07
N ASN A 19 5.81 9.00 -7.88
CA ASN A 19 6.09 10.23 -8.60
C ASN A 19 7.45 10.82 -8.19
N VAL A 20 7.85 10.67 -6.92
CA VAL A 20 9.15 11.16 -6.40
C VAL A 20 10.31 10.29 -6.86
N TYR A 21 10.19 8.97 -6.77
CA TYR A 21 11.31 8.03 -7.03
C TYR A 21 11.36 7.49 -8.46
N GLY A 22 10.35 7.77 -9.28
CA GLY A 22 10.24 7.32 -10.66
C GLY A 22 9.78 5.86 -10.80
N SER A 23 9.35 5.51 -12.01
CA SER A 23 8.76 4.20 -12.34
C SER A 23 9.77 3.05 -12.39
N HIS A 24 11.08 3.33 -12.40
CA HIS A 24 12.14 2.34 -12.64
C HIS A 24 12.61 1.61 -11.38
N LYS A 25 12.23 2.07 -10.17
CA LYS A 25 12.55 1.35 -8.93
C LYS A 25 11.45 0.37 -8.57
N LYS A 26 11.86 -0.83 -8.19
CA LYS A 26 10.98 -1.86 -7.64
C LYS A 26 10.56 -1.42 -6.23
N ILE A 27 9.29 -1.05 -6.07
CA ILE A 27 8.72 -0.64 -4.78
C ILE A 27 8.16 -1.86 -4.05
N LEU A 28 8.47 -1.97 -2.76
CA LEU A 28 7.89 -2.95 -1.84
C LEU A 28 7.05 -2.21 -0.81
N PHE A 29 5.74 -2.39 -0.88
CA PHE A 29 4.83 -1.91 0.15
C PHE A 29 4.66 -2.98 1.23
N HIS A 30 5.40 -2.86 2.33
CA HIS A 30 5.28 -3.73 3.50
C HIS A 30 4.35 -3.06 4.53
N SER A 31 3.27 -3.73 4.92
CA SER A 31 2.24 -3.16 5.81
C SER A 31 1.73 -4.15 6.87
N GLY A 32 0.91 -3.68 7.81
CA GLY A 32 0.15 -4.57 8.70
C GLY A 32 -1.04 -5.25 8.01
N GLN A 33 -1.79 -6.07 8.75
CA GLN A 33 -3.00 -6.73 8.24
C GLN A 33 -4.29 -5.91 8.38
N GLY A 34 -4.18 -4.59 8.61
CA GLY A 34 -5.33 -3.70 8.69
C GLY A 34 -6.15 -3.70 7.38
N SER A 35 -7.46 -3.55 7.48
CA SER A 35 -8.37 -3.58 6.33
C SER A 35 -8.09 -2.47 5.31
N GLN A 36 -7.53 -1.33 5.75
CA GLN A 36 -7.09 -0.27 4.86
C GLN A 36 -5.94 -0.68 3.93
N PHE A 37 -5.09 -1.64 4.35
CA PHE A 37 -3.95 -2.13 3.56
C PHE A 37 -4.28 -3.38 2.75
N THR A 38 -5.21 -4.19 3.26
CA THR A 38 -5.58 -5.50 2.71
C THR A 38 -6.86 -5.48 1.87
N SER A 39 -7.51 -4.32 1.73
CA SER A 39 -8.69 -4.18 0.87
C SER A 39 -8.38 -4.56 -0.58
N TYR A 40 -9.40 -5.07 -1.28
CA TYR A 40 -9.30 -5.40 -2.70
C TYR A 40 -8.87 -4.17 -3.52
N THR A 41 -9.42 -3.00 -3.22
CA THR A 41 -9.09 -1.74 -3.91
C THR A 41 -7.61 -1.36 -3.79
N VAL A 42 -7.00 -1.53 -2.61
CA VAL A 42 -5.56 -1.26 -2.42
C VAL A 42 -4.71 -2.35 -3.06
N THR A 43 -5.13 -3.60 -2.95
CA THR A 43 -4.41 -4.74 -3.53
C THR A 43 -4.34 -4.64 -5.06
N ASP A 44 -5.46 -4.32 -5.70
CA ASP A 44 -5.54 -4.15 -7.15
C ASP A 44 -4.75 -2.93 -7.62
N PHE A 45 -4.82 -1.82 -6.88
CA PHE A 45 -4.01 -0.64 -7.18
C PHE A 45 -2.51 -0.98 -7.15
N CYS A 46 -2.03 -1.70 -6.13
CA CYS A 46 -0.63 -2.11 -6.06
C CYS A 46 -0.22 -2.98 -7.27
N LYS A 47 -1.07 -3.94 -7.67
CA LYS A 47 -0.82 -4.79 -8.85
C LYS A 47 -0.74 -3.99 -10.14
N GLN A 48 -1.68 -3.08 -10.38
CA GLN A 48 -1.70 -2.20 -11.56
C GLN A 48 -0.43 -1.34 -11.65
N GLN A 49 0.09 -0.91 -10.49
CA GLN A 49 1.29 -0.11 -10.40
C GLN A 49 2.58 -0.95 -10.36
N THR A 50 2.50 -2.29 -10.48
CA THR A 50 3.63 -3.23 -10.37
C THR A 50 4.38 -3.12 -9.03
N ILE A 51 3.64 -2.82 -7.97
CA ILE A 51 4.16 -2.70 -6.60
C ILE A 51 4.02 -4.04 -5.91
N GLN A 52 5.11 -4.52 -5.30
CA GLN A 52 5.05 -5.73 -4.51
C GLN A 52 4.46 -5.41 -3.14
N GLN A 53 3.49 -6.21 -2.70
CA GLN A 53 2.96 -6.10 -1.35
C GLN A 53 3.52 -7.21 -0.47
N SER A 54 3.80 -6.87 0.78
CA SER A 54 4.07 -7.84 1.83
C SER A 54 3.41 -7.39 3.13
N MET A 55 3.22 -8.33 4.05
CA MET A 55 2.53 -8.06 5.30
C MET A 55 3.32 -8.58 6.50
N SER A 56 3.25 -7.86 7.60
CA SER A 56 3.76 -8.31 8.89
C SER A 56 2.85 -9.37 9.54
N ALA A 57 3.37 -10.06 10.55
CA ALA A 57 2.57 -10.95 11.38
C ALA A 57 1.45 -10.18 12.12
N LYS A 58 0.34 -10.87 12.42
CA LYS A 58 -0.78 -10.30 13.18
C LYS A 58 -0.29 -9.65 14.47
N GLY A 59 -0.72 -8.40 14.71
CA GLY A 59 -0.34 -7.60 15.88
C GLY A 59 0.86 -6.67 15.68
N THR A 60 1.56 -6.75 14.54
CA THR A 60 2.63 -5.79 14.20
C THR A 60 2.08 -4.69 13.30
N VAL A 61 2.15 -3.44 13.78
CA VAL A 61 1.76 -2.25 13.01
C VAL A 61 3.02 -1.60 12.46
N GLY A 62 3.11 -1.52 11.13
CA GLY A 62 4.22 -0.84 10.47
C GLY A 62 3.95 -0.69 8.98
N ILE A 63 4.36 0.43 8.41
CA ILE A 63 4.41 0.65 6.96
C ILE A 63 5.89 0.88 6.62
N MET A 64 6.44 0.05 5.73
CA MET A 64 7.76 0.25 5.12
C MET A 64 7.57 0.34 3.61
N LEU A 65 8.03 1.43 3.02
CA LEU A 65 7.85 1.85 1.62
C LEU A 65 9.17 1.81 0.87
#